data_AF-A0A1H8DCZ0-F1
#
_entry.id   AF-A0A1H8DCZ0-F1
#
_cell.length_a   1.000
_cell.length_b   1.000
_cell.length_c   1.000
_cell.angle_alpha   90.00
_cell.angle_beta   90.00
_cell.angle_gamma   90.00
#
_symmetry.space_group_name_H-M   'P 1'
#
loop_
_entity.id
_entity.type
_entity.pdbx_description
1 polymer ?
#
loop_
_entity_poly.entity_id
_entity_poly.type
_entity_poly.pdbx_seq_one_letter_code
_entity_poly.pdbx_strand_id
1 'polypeptide(L)'
;MPIKMIPENKAGCGGQVPPAREHVLVFFDQAGFEETEAYSFFYHYEELQWKGLKGGLIRNWKTKANEWIWELKLLHPYLRFK
;
A
#
# COMPACT_ATOMS: atom_id res chain seq x y z
N MET A 1 18.48 -6.21 31.26
CA MET A 1 18.45 -4.98 30.43
C MET A 1 17.15 -5.01 29.63
N PRO A 2 16.20 -4.08 29.81
CA PRO A 2 14.96 -4.13 29.05
C PRO A 2 15.20 -3.67 27.61
N ILE A 3 14.78 -4.51 26.68
CA ILE A 3 14.72 -4.27 25.24
C ILE A 3 13.94 -2.97 25.03
N LYS A 4 14.60 -1.97 24.41
CA LYS A 4 14.00 -0.69 24.08
C LYS A 4 12.89 -0.95 23.06
N MET A 5 11.65 -1.04 23.55
CA MET A 5 10.45 -0.88 22.72
C MET A 5 10.51 0.55 22.18
N ILE A 6 11.05 0.71 20.97
CA ILE A 6 10.92 1.95 20.22
C ILE A 6 9.41 2.16 20.07
N PRO A 7 8.82 3.28 20.51
CA PRO A 7 7.41 3.51 20.30
C PRO A 7 7.18 3.48 18.80
N GLU A 8 6.46 2.45 18.34
CA GLU A 8 5.92 2.37 17.01
C GLU A 8 5.09 3.63 16.83
N ASN A 9 5.66 4.60 16.12
CA ASN A 9 5.00 5.83 15.78
C ASN A 9 3.79 5.46 14.91
N LYS A 10 2.66 5.20 15.55
CA LYS A 10 1.32 4.98 14.98
C LYS A 10 0.80 6.31 14.43
N ALA A 11 1.55 6.99 13.56
CA ALA A 11 1.01 8.13 12.84
C ALA A 11 0.22 7.60 11.65
N GLY A 12 -1.05 7.26 11.90
CA GLY A 12 -2.07 6.90 10.90
C GLY A 12 -2.37 7.98 9.84
N CYS A 13 -1.43 8.90 9.60
CA CYS A 13 -1.54 10.04 8.70
C CYS A 13 -1.11 9.72 7.25
N GLY A 14 -1.12 8.44 6.82
CA GLY A 14 -0.98 8.06 5.41
C GLY A 14 0.36 8.40 4.72
N GLY A 15 1.30 9.04 5.42
CA GLY A 15 2.61 9.46 4.93
C GLY A 15 3.80 8.63 5.44
N GLN A 16 3.54 7.66 6.33
CA GLN A 16 4.58 6.71 6.74
C GLN A 16 4.74 5.63 5.68
N VAL A 17 5.94 5.60 5.12
CA VAL A 17 6.40 4.65 4.12
C VAL A 17 7.67 3.99 4.69
N PRO A 18 7.72 2.65 4.81
CA PRO A 18 6.70 1.69 4.39
C PRO A 18 5.45 1.70 5.31
N PRO A 19 4.24 1.54 4.75
CA PRO A 19 3.04 1.26 5.54
C PRO A 19 3.13 -0.11 6.24
N ALA A 20 2.37 -0.28 7.32
CA ALA A 20 2.10 -1.61 7.83
C ALA A 20 1.25 -2.40 6.83
N ARG A 21 1.55 -3.68 6.63
CA ARG A 21 0.81 -4.58 5.71
C ARG A 21 -0.69 -4.59 6.01
N GLU A 22 -1.06 -4.61 7.29
CA GLU A 22 -2.47 -4.55 7.73
C GLU A 22 -3.19 -3.31 7.20
N HIS A 23 -2.54 -2.14 7.17
CA HIS A 23 -3.17 -0.94 6.61
C HIS A 23 -3.40 -1.05 5.10
N VAL A 24 -2.50 -1.73 4.37
CA VAL A 24 -2.67 -1.97 2.94
C VAL A 24 -3.82 -2.94 2.70
N LEU A 25 -3.87 -4.04 3.44
CA LEU A 25 -4.95 -5.03 3.34
C LEU A 25 -6.32 -4.38 3.57
N VAL A 26 -6.49 -3.62 4.65
CA VAL A 26 -7.75 -2.91 4.95
C VAL A 26 -8.10 -1.89 3.85
N PHE A 27 -7.11 -1.23 3.24
CA PHE A 27 -7.37 -0.27 2.17
C PHE A 27 -7.92 -0.93 0.89
N PHE A 28 -7.35 -2.08 0.52
CA PHE A 28 -7.79 -2.84 -0.66
C PHE A 28 -9.13 -3.53 -0.41
N ASP A 29 -9.36 -4.07 0.79
CA ASP A 29 -10.65 -4.62 1.21
C ASP A 29 -11.77 -3.58 1.13
N GLN A 30 -11.54 -2.37 1.67
CA GLN A 30 -12.47 -1.24 1.56
C GLN A 30 -12.74 -0.82 0.11
N ALA A 31 -11.78 -1.04 -0.80
CA ALA A 31 -11.95 -0.76 -2.22
C ALA A 31 -12.64 -1.90 -2.99
N GLY A 32 -12.91 -3.04 -2.34
CA GLY A 32 -13.56 -4.22 -2.92
C GLY A 32 -12.60 -5.19 -3.62
N PHE A 33 -11.30 -5.14 -3.31
CA PHE A 33 -10.27 -6.00 -3.89
C PHE A 33 -9.88 -7.12 -2.92
N GLU A 34 -9.44 -8.24 -3.49
CA GLU A 34 -8.92 -9.36 -2.70
C GLU A 34 -7.59 -9.03 -2.04
N GLU A 35 -7.33 -9.67 -0.89
CA GLU A 35 -6.07 -9.53 -0.15
C GLU A 35 -4.85 -9.85 -1.01
N THR A 36 -4.96 -10.77 -1.97
CA THR A 36 -3.91 -11.12 -2.92
C THR A 36 -3.39 -9.90 -3.67
N GLU A 37 -4.26 -8.99 -4.09
CA GLU A 37 -3.85 -7.75 -4.78
C GLU A 37 -3.15 -6.78 -3.84
N ALA A 38 -3.59 -6.70 -2.59
CA ALA A 38 -2.92 -5.91 -1.56
C ALA A 38 -1.49 -6.43 -1.31
N TYR A 39 -1.30 -7.75 -1.27
CA TYR A 39 0.02 -8.38 -1.17
C TYR A 39 0.88 -8.08 -2.40
N SER A 40 0.35 -8.26 -3.61
CA SER A 40 1.05 -7.93 -4.86
C SER A 40 1.54 -6.49 -4.87
N PHE A 41 0.67 -5.54 -4.50
CA PHE A 41 1.03 -4.13 -4.35
C PHE A 41 2.15 -3.94 -3.31
N PHE A 42 2.01 -4.50 -2.11
CA PHE A 42 2.98 -4.31 -1.04
C PHE A 42 4.37 -4.85 -1.40
N TYR A 43 4.45 -6.08 -1.92
CA TYR A 43 5.72 -6.68 -2.33
C TYR A 43 6.37 -5.90 -3.47
N HIS A 44 5.61 -5.49 -4.48
CA HIS A 44 6.11 -4.70 -5.59
C HIS A 44 6.80 -3.41 -5.11
N TYR A 45 6.18 -2.68 -4.19
CA TYR A 45 6.77 -1.46 -3.64
C TYR A 45 7.86 -1.72 -2.59
N GLU A 46 7.83 -2.85 -1.88
CA GLU A 46 8.91 -3.27 -0.99
C GLU A 46 10.21 -3.52 -1.75
N GLU A 47 10.15 -4.23 -2.89
CA GLU A 47 11.30 -4.47 -3.77
C GLU A 47 11.85 -3.17 -4.36
N LEU A 48 10.98 -2.21 -4.67
CA LEU A 48 11.35 -0.86 -5.10
C LEU A 48 11.86 0.02 -3.95
N GLN A 49 11.97 -0.51 -2.72
CA GLN A 49 12.30 0.22 -1.50
C GLN A 49 11.42 1.47 -1.30
N TRP A 50 10.18 1.38 -1.77
CA TRP A 50 9.22 2.48 -1.79
C TRP A 50 9.75 3.76 -2.43
N LYS A 51 10.61 3.62 -3.45
CA LYS A 51 11.12 4.71 -4.28
C LYS A 51 10.31 4.78 -5.57
N GLY A 52 9.96 6.00 -5.97
CA GLY A 52 9.35 6.24 -7.27
C GLY A 52 10.38 6.17 -8.41
N LEU A 53 9.88 6.19 -9.66
CA LEU A 53 10.68 6.12 -10.89
C LEU A 53 11.78 7.18 -11.00
N LYS A 54 11.60 8.36 -10.38
CA LYS A 54 12.60 9.44 -10.35
C LYS A 54 13.57 9.35 -9.16
N GLY A 55 13.60 8.23 -8.44
CA GLY A 55 14.43 8.02 -7.25
C GLY A 55 13.93 8.72 -5.98
N GLY A 56 12.81 9.46 -6.04
CA GLY A 56 12.21 10.09 -4.87
C GLY A 56 11.41 9.09 -4.02
N LEU A 57 11.56 9.14 -2.70
CA LEU A 57 10.76 8.34 -1.78
C LEU A 57 9.27 8.64 -1.97
N ILE A 58 8.45 7.58 -2.04
CA ILE A 58 7.00 7.71 -2.08
C ILE A 58 6.56 8.38 -0.79
N ARG A 59 5.92 9.54 -0.90
CA ARG A 59 5.39 10.25 0.27
C ARG A 59 4.06 9.69 0.73
N ASN A 60 3.21 9.27 -0.21
CA ASN A 60 1.86 8.78 0.07
C ASN A 60 1.62 7.44 -0.63
N TRP A 61 1.77 6.35 0.11
CA TRP A 61 1.49 5.01 -0.42
C TRP A 61 0.02 4.83 -0.81
N LYS A 62 -0.91 5.52 -0.14
CA LYS A 62 -2.35 5.48 -0.47
C LYS A 62 -2.64 5.99 -1.88
N THR A 63 -1.91 7.01 -2.34
CA THR A 63 -2.03 7.52 -3.72
C THR A 63 -1.59 6.45 -4.71
N LYS A 64 -0.47 5.78 -4.42
CA LYS A 64 0.05 4.67 -5.24
C LYS A 64 -0.88 3.46 -5.23
N ALA A 65 -1.48 3.14 -4.09
CA ALA A 65 -2.49 2.09 -3.97
C ALA A 65 -3.75 2.42 -4.79
N ASN A 66 -4.21 3.67 -4.76
CA ASN A 66 -5.30 4.12 -5.62
C ASN A 66 -4.95 3.99 -7.10
N GLU A 67 -3.76 4.44 -7.53
CA GLU A 67 -3.29 4.25 -8.91
C GLU A 67 -3.28 2.77 -9.29
N TRP A 68 -2.75 1.89 -8.41
CA TRP A 68 -2.75 0.44 -8.63
C TRP A 68 -4.17 -0.12 -8.82
N ILE A 69 -5.10 0.23 -7.94
CA ILE A 69 -6.51 -0.16 -8.04
C ILE A 69 -7.14 0.34 -9.34
N TRP A 70 -6.85 1.58 -9.76
CA TRP A 70 -7.33 2.13 -11.02
C TRP A 70 -6.82 1.32 -12.22
N GLU A 71 -5.55 0.98 -12.25
CA GLU A 71 -4.96 0.13 -13.30
C GLU A 71 -5.60 -1.25 -13.34
N LEU A 72 -5.84 -1.89 -12.18
CA LEU A 72 -6.55 -3.17 -12.11
C LEU A 72 -7.97 -3.08 -12.68
N LYS A 73 -8.70 -2.01 -12.38
CA LYS A 73 -10.05 -1.79 -12.93
C LYS A 73 -10.03 -1.60 -14.45
N LEU A 74 -8.96 -1.03 -15.00
CA LEU A 74 -8.78 -0.87 -16.45
C LEU A 74 -8.41 -2.19 -17.13
N LEU A 75 -7.50 -2.97 -16.53
CA LEU A 75 -7.08 -4.28 -17.02
C LEU A 75 -8.18 -5.34 -16.93
N HIS A 76 -9.02 -5.27 -15.89
CA HIS A 76 -10.13 -6.19 -15.65
C HIS A 76 -11.47 -5.45 -15.71
N PRO A 77 -12.01 -5.15 -16.91
CA PRO A 77 -13.28 -4.46 -17.06
C PRO A 77 -14.47 -5.21 -16.42
N TYR A 78 -14.31 -6.49 -16.10
CA TYR A 78 -15.29 -7.31 -15.37
C TYR A 78 -15.35 -7.00 -13.86
N LEU A 79 -14.31 -6.39 -13.26
CA LEU A 79 -14.34 -5.91 -11.86
C LEU A 79 -15.16 -4.62 -11.69
N ARG A 80 -15.67 -4.04 -12.79
CA ARG A 80 -16.47 -2.81 -12.79
C ARG A 80 -17.93 -3.03 -12.39
N PHE A 81 -18.36 -4.29 -12.34
CA PHE A 81 -19.74 -4.70 -12.06
C PHE A 81 -19.76 -5.64 -10.85
N LYS A 82 -19.68 -5.08 -9.64
CA LYS A 82 -20.04 -5.80 -8.40
C LYS A 82 -20.81 -4.85 -7.49
#